data_AF-A0A842TEU5-F1
#
_entry.id   AF-A0A842TEU5-F1
#
_cell.length_a   1.000
_cell.length_b   1.000
_cell.length_c   1.000
_cell.angle_alpha   90.00
_cell.angle_beta   90.00
_cell.angle_gamma   90.00
#
_symmetry.space_group_name_H-M   'P 1'
#
loop_
_entity.id
_entity.type
_entity.pdbx_description
1 polymer ?
#
loop_
_entity_poly.entity_id
_entity_poly.type
_entity_poly.pdbx_seq_one_letter_code
_entity_poly.pdbx_strand_id
1 'polypeptide(L)'
;MGTEFKIPNIPASTNPKRDIAKISKEREKEGLEKLKNEEKKVREMLKEKMEKNSNNIPWDHNDHSTTHNERILKKFPSLVNNLDNISFSKEFLDGRELSELDKEILKYSIILHDIGRSVPNTKNHALSSRKLIEKMEGDINPKLKKNIALLAQLHTPSGIKELGGKSLADLVDKKTITKKQAYLASILTIGDALDAGKARVQKNTQGEFARKVINKIKKTYSRGIAKSKLEH
;
A
#
# COMPACT_ATOMS: atom_id res chain seq x y z
N MET A 1 -1.68 -47.09 54.13
CA MET A 1 -2.54 -46.88 52.94
C MET A 1 -1.98 -45.68 52.18
N GLY A 2 -1.15 -45.92 51.17
CA GLY A 2 -0.61 -44.88 50.29
C GLY A 2 -1.36 -44.93 48.97
N THR A 3 -2.06 -43.85 48.63
CA THR A 3 -2.78 -43.71 47.36
C THR A 3 -1.79 -43.32 46.26
N GLU A 4 -1.53 -44.24 45.34
CA GLU A 4 -0.77 -43.96 44.11
C GLU A 4 -1.57 -42.99 43.22
N PHE A 5 -1.04 -41.79 43.04
CA PHE A 5 -1.50 -40.86 42.02
C PHE A 5 -1.02 -41.34 40.64
N LYS A 6 -1.93 -41.92 39.85
CA LYS A 6 -1.69 -42.16 38.43
C LYS A 6 -1.74 -40.83 37.67
N ILE A 7 -0.58 -40.40 37.17
CA ILE A 7 -0.48 -39.29 36.22
C ILE A 7 -1.12 -39.76 34.90
N PRO A 8 -2.13 -39.05 34.36
CA PRO A 8 -2.72 -39.42 33.08
C PRO A 8 -1.69 -39.29 31.97
N ASN A 9 -1.63 -40.33 31.15
CA ASN A 9 -0.76 -40.42 29.98
C ASN A 9 -1.28 -39.41 28.92
N ILE A 10 -0.68 -38.23 28.86
CA ILE A 10 -0.97 -37.24 27.82
C ILE A 10 -0.30 -37.76 26.54
N PRO A 11 -1.05 -38.06 25.46
CA PRO A 11 -0.46 -38.50 24.22
C PRO A 11 0.49 -37.41 23.72
N ALA A 12 1.76 -37.78 23.50
CA ALA A 12 2.76 -36.92 22.90
C ALA A 12 2.30 -36.53 21.49
N SER A 13 1.67 -35.36 21.37
CA SER A 13 1.27 -34.80 20.08
C SER A 13 2.52 -34.50 19.24
N THR A 14 2.39 -34.86 17.97
CA THR A 14 3.42 -34.97 16.96
C THR A 14 4.01 -33.63 16.54
N ASN A 15 5.32 -33.47 16.73
CA ASN A 15 6.20 -32.52 16.04
C ASN A 15 5.71 -31.04 15.95
N PRO A 16 6.04 -30.19 16.96
CA PRO A 16 5.56 -28.80 17.08
C PRO A 16 5.76 -27.91 15.85
N LYS A 17 6.80 -28.19 15.04
CA LYS A 17 7.10 -27.45 13.81
C LYS A 17 6.06 -27.69 12.71
N ARG A 18 5.44 -28.87 12.64
CA ARG A 18 4.36 -29.17 11.67
C ARG A 18 3.07 -28.44 12.03
N ASP A 19 2.75 -28.37 13.32
CA ASP A 19 1.55 -27.69 13.81
C ASP A 19 1.63 -26.17 13.61
N ILE A 20 2.79 -25.56 13.88
CA ILE A 20 3.00 -24.12 13.67
C ILE A 20 2.87 -23.74 12.19
N ALA A 21 3.44 -24.55 11.28
CA ALA A 21 3.37 -24.28 9.84
C ALA A 21 1.94 -24.41 9.30
N LYS A 22 1.18 -25.40 9.79
CA LYS A 22 -0.23 -25.60 9.41
C LYS A 22 -1.11 -24.44 9.90
N ILE A 23 -0.96 -24.04 11.16
CA ILE A 23 -1.67 -22.89 11.75
C ILE A 23 -1.35 -21.59 10.99
N SER A 24 -0.09 -21.41 10.58
CA SER A 24 0.31 -20.23 9.79
C SER A 24 -0.37 -20.19 8.42
N LYS A 25 -0.46 -21.33 7.72
CA LYS A 25 -1.12 -21.42 6.40
C LYS A 25 -2.63 -21.19 6.50
N GLU A 26 -3.28 -21.75 7.52
CA GLU A 26 -4.72 -21.56 7.75
C GLU A 26 -5.05 -20.09 8.01
N ARG A 27 -4.25 -19.40 8.84
CA ARG A 27 -4.40 -17.96 9.10
C ARG A 27 -4.16 -17.11 7.85
N GLU A 28 -3.22 -17.50 6.99
CA GLU A 28 -3.00 -16.84 5.71
C GLU A 28 -4.21 -16.96 4.78
N LYS A 29 -4.77 -18.18 4.68
CA LYS A 29 -5.94 -18.46 3.86
C LYS A 29 -7.15 -17.65 4.32
N GLU A 30 -7.44 -17.65 5.62
CA GLU A 30 -8.54 -16.88 6.20
C GLU A 30 -8.38 -15.38 5.94
N GLY A 31 -7.15 -14.85 6.10
CA GLY A 31 -6.84 -13.45 5.83
C GLY A 31 -7.05 -13.07 4.37
N LEU A 32 -6.65 -13.95 3.44
CA LEU A 32 -6.81 -13.76 2.00
C LEU A 32 -8.29 -13.77 1.60
N GLU A 33 -9.07 -14.72 2.11
CA GLU A 33 -10.50 -14.86 1.80
C GLU A 33 -11.30 -13.65 2.28
N LYS A 34 -11.05 -13.17 3.50
CA LYS A 34 -11.67 -11.94 4.03
C LYS A 34 -11.33 -10.72 3.19
N LEU A 35 -10.06 -10.57 2.80
CA LEU A 35 -9.66 -9.48 1.93
C LEU A 35 -10.41 -9.54 0.59
N LYS A 36 -10.46 -10.69 -0.08
CA LYS A 36 -11.16 -10.81 -1.37
C LYS A 36 -12.65 -10.48 -1.28
N ASN A 37 -13.33 -10.91 -0.22
CA ASN A 37 -14.76 -10.63 -0.03
C ASN A 37 -15.05 -9.14 0.16
N GLU A 38 -14.11 -8.38 0.75
CA GLU A 38 -14.27 -6.95 1.01
C GLU A 38 -13.82 -6.07 -0.19
N GLU A 39 -13.28 -6.64 -1.27
CA GLU A 39 -12.71 -5.87 -2.39
C GLU A 39 -13.69 -4.88 -2.99
N LYS A 40 -14.89 -5.37 -3.29
CA LYS A 40 -15.94 -4.57 -3.91
C LYS A 40 -16.26 -3.34 -3.06
N LYS A 41 -16.46 -3.54 -1.75
CA LYS A 41 -16.76 -2.47 -0.80
C LYS A 41 -15.62 -1.47 -0.70
N VAL A 42 -14.37 -1.94 -0.63
CA VAL A 42 -13.20 -1.06 -0.58
C VAL A 42 -13.09 -0.20 -1.84
N ARG A 43 -13.32 -0.79 -3.02
CA ARG A 43 -13.30 -0.06 -4.29
C ARG A 43 -14.43 0.95 -4.41
N GLU A 44 -15.64 0.58 -4.02
CA GLU A 44 -16.80 1.48 -4.00
C GLU A 44 -16.56 2.66 -3.06
N MET A 45 -16.08 2.40 -1.85
CA MET A 45 -15.75 3.43 -0.87
C MET A 45 -14.62 4.35 -1.37
N LEU A 46 -13.56 3.79 -1.97
CA LEU A 46 -12.50 4.60 -2.58
C LEU A 46 -13.08 5.50 -3.66
N LYS A 47 -13.85 4.94 -4.59
CA LYS A 47 -14.46 5.67 -5.70
C LYS A 47 -15.31 6.82 -5.17
N GLU A 48 -16.22 6.53 -4.24
CA GLU A 48 -17.08 7.54 -3.62
C GLU A 48 -16.27 8.65 -2.94
N LYS A 49 -15.24 8.30 -2.16
CA LYS A 49 -14.38 9.28 -1.48
C LYS A 49 -13.56 10.12 -2.45
N MET A 50 -13.01 9.52 -3.49
CA MET A 50 -12.19 10.23 -4.48
C MET A 50 -13.05 11.09 -5.40
N GLU A 51 -14.24 10.64 -5.78
CA GLU A 51 -15.19 11.42 -6.59
C GLU A 51 -15.71 12.63 -5.82
N LYS A 52 -16.22 12.44 -4.59
CA LYS A 52 -16.70 13.55 -3.73
C LYS A 52 -15.63 14.62 -3.49
N ASN A 53 -14.37 14.21 -3.40
CA ASN A 53 -13.26 15.10 -3.08
C ASN A 53 -12.42 15.51 -4.29
N SER A 54 -12.72 15.03 -5.49
CA SER A 54 -11.99 15.42 -6.72
C SER A 54 -12.04 16.95 -6.95
N ASN A 55 -13.13 17.59 -6.53
CA ASN A 55 -13.28 19.06 -6.53
C ASN A 55 -12.37 19.78 -5.53
N ASN A 56 -11.93 19.09 -4.48
CA ASN A 56 -11.05 19.63 -3.45
C ASN A 56 -9.56 19.42 -3.78
N ILE A 57 -9.26 18.53 -4.74
CA ILE A 57 -7.89 18.34 -5.22
C ILE A 57 -7.62 19.41 -6.28
N PRO A 58 -6.50 20.15 -6.21
CA PRO A 58 -6.16 21.13 -7.23
C PRO A 58 -6.20 20.52 -8.64
N TRP A 59 -6.88 21.21 -9.55
CA TRP A 59 -7.05 20.75 -10.94
C TRP A 59 -5.71 20.62 -11.68
N ASP A 60 -4.66 21.27 -11.21
CA ASP A 60 -3.33 21.25 -11.83
C ASP A 60 -2.45 20.09 -11.34
N HIS A 61 -2.96 19.21 -10.47
CA HIS A 61 -2.23 18.02 -10.04
C HIS A 61 -2.29 16.89 -11.08
N ASN A 62 -1.22 16.09 -11.12
CA ASN A 62 -1.16 14.82 -11.85
C ASN A 62 -2.37 13.95 -11.48
N ASP A 63 -2.86 13.10 -12.40
CA ASP A 63 -3.97 12.20 -12.10
C ASP A 63 -3.59 11.24 -10.97
N HIS A 64 -4.14 11.56 -9.80
CA HIS A 64 -4.19 10.76 -8.58
C HIS A 64 -5.62 10.25 -8.35
N SER A 65 -6.39 10.04 -9.43
CA SER A 65 -7.74 9.50 -9.35
C SER A 65 -7.74 7.98 -9.22
N THR A 66 -8.92 7.36 -9.15
CA THR A 66 -9.07 5.91 -9.21
C THR A 66 -8.45 5.30 -10.48
N THR A 67 -8.41 6.05 -11.60
CA THR A 67 -7.80 5.59 -12.85
C THR A 67 -6.29 5.41 -12.73
N HIS A 68 -5.61 6.23 -11.93
CA HIS A 68 -4.19 6.04 -11.62
C HIS A 68 -3.95 4.73 -10.88
N ASN A 69 -4.74 4.45 -9.84
CA ASN A 69 -4.65 3.21 -9.08
C ASN A 69 -4.91 2.00 -10.00
N GLU A 70 -5.86 2.09 -10.93
CA GLU A 70 -6.11 1.05 -11.93
C GLU A 70 -4.94 0.81 -12.88
N ARG A 71 -4.23 1.86 -13.32
CA ARG A 71 -3.05 1.71 -14.17
C ARG A 71 -1.89 1.07 -13.42
N ILE A 72 -1.66 1.44 -12.17
CA ILE A 72 -0.66 0.76 -11.32
C ILE A 72 -1.05 -0.71 -11.18
N LEU A 73 -2.30 -1.03 -10.86
CA LEU A 73 -2.78 -2.41 -10.74
C LEU A 73 -2.60 -3.23 -12.02
N LYS A 74 -2.76 -2.64 -13.20
CA LYS A 74 -2.51 -3.33 -14.48
C LYS A 74 -1.04 -3.67 -14.69
N LYS A 75 -0.14 -2.78 -14.25
CA LYS A 75 1.33 -2.99 -14.33
C LYS A 75 1.85 -3.89 -13.20
N PHE A 76 1.09 -4.01 -12.12
CA PHE A 76 1.49 -4.66 -10.88
C PHE A 76 2.02 -6.10 -11.05
N PRO A 77 1.35 -7.03 -11.77
CA PRO A 77 1.87 -8.38 -11.94
C PRO A 77 3.24 -8.41 -12.62
N SER A 78 3.45 -7.57 -13.64
CA SER A 78 4.75 -7.45 -14.30
C SER A 78 5.80 -6.84 -13.40
N LEU A 79 5.44 -5.86 -12.56
CA LEU A 79 6.36 -5.23 -11.62
C LEU A 79 6.85 -6.23 -10.56
N VAL A 80 5.93 -7.01 -9.97
CA VAL A 80 6.28 -8.07 -9.01
C VAL A 80 7.19 -9.10 -9.67
N ASN A 81 6.81 -9.62 -10.85
CA ASN A 81 7.62 -10.61 -11.55
C ASN A 81 9.03 -10.08 -11.88
N ASN A 82 9.13 -8.84 -12.36
CA ASN A 82 10.42 -8.24 -12.67
C ASN A 82 11.29 -8.07 -11.43
N LEU A 83 10.71 -7.65 -10.31
CA LEU A 83 11.44 -7.49 -9.06
C LEU A 83 11.84 -8.84 -8.48
N ASP A 84 10.95 -9.84 -8.44
CA ASP A 84 11.25 -11.19 -7.94
C ASP A 84 12.34 -11.90 -8.78
N ASN A 85 12.47 -11.55 -10.06
CA ASN A 85 13.52 -12.06 -10.95
C ASN A 85 14.90 -11.39 -10.76
N ILE A 86 14.98 -10.27 -10.05
CA ILE A 86 16.25 -9.62 -9.71
C ILE A 86 16.81 -10.30 -8.45
N SER A 87 18.07 -10.74 -8.48
CA SER A 87 18.70 -11.54 -7.40
C SER A 87 18.58 -10.89 -6.02
N PHE A 88 18.66 -9.56 -5.96
CA PHE A 88 18.54 -8.77 -4.75
C PHE A 88 17.21 -9.00 -4.00
N SER A 89 16.11 -9.24 -4.70
CA SER A 89 14.79 -9.40 -4.09
C SER A 89 14.68 -10.71 -3.31
N LYS A 90 15.29 -11.79 -3.84
CA LYS A 90 15.37 -13.07 -3.15
C LYS A 90 16.28 -12.98 -1.93
N GLU A 91 17.42 -12.31 -2.02
CA GLU A 91 18.29 -12.08 -0.85
C GLU A 91 17.60 -11.23 0.22
N PHE A 92 16.87 -10.19 -0.18
CA PHE A 92 16.20 -9.27 0.74
C PHE A 92 15.04 -9.93 1.50
N LEU A 93 14.37 -10.92 0.90
CA LEU A 93 13.29 -11.70 1.51
C LEU A 93 13.75 -13.03 2.14
N ASP A 94 15.07 -13.21 2.31
CA ASP A 94 15.69 -14.41 2.88
C ASP A 94 15.30 -15.69 2.07
N GLY A 95 15.34 -15.58 0.75
CA GLY A 95 15.07 -16.66 -0.22
C GLY A 95 13.59 -16.92 -0.51
N ARG A 96 12.68 -16.09 -0.02
CA ARG A 96 11.22 -16.30 -0.15
C ARG A 96 10.59 -15.44 -1.23
N GLU A 97 9.58 -15.99 -1.89
CA GLU A 97 8.66 -15.26 -2.75
C GLU A 97 7.53 -14.63 -1.95
N LEU A 98 6.84 -13.65 -2.54
CA LEU A 98 5.64 -13.08 -1.94
C LEU A 98 4.51 -14.10 -1.89
N SER A 99 3.88 -14.25 -0.72
CA SER A 99 2.67 -15.07 -0.61
C SER A 99 1.48 -14.40 -1.31
N GLU A 100 0.44 -15.18 -1.59
CA GLU A 100 -0.80 -14.63 -2.16
C GLU A 100 -1.44 -13.58 -1.23
N LEU A 101 -1.29 -13.73 0.08
CA LEU A 101 -1.71 -12.72 1.04
C LEU A 101 -0.90 -11.44 0.91
N ASP A 102 0.42 -11.52 0.71
CA ASP A 102 1.27 -10.34 0.54
C ASP A 102 0.93 -9.58 -0.75
N LYS A 103 0.69 -10.30 -1.85
CA LYS A 103 0.22 -9.72 -3.12
C LYS A 103 -1.13 -9.02 -2.95
N GLU A 104 -2.05 -9.63 -2.21
CA GLU A 104 -3.36 -9.04 -1.94
C GLU A 104 -3.24 -7.79 -1.05
N ILE A 105 -2.46 -7.83 0.04
CA ILE A 105 -2.16 -6.66 0.89
C ILE A 105 -1.61 -5.51 0.03
N LEU A 106 -0.70 -5.81 -0.89
CA LEU A 106 -0.10 -4.81 -1.76
C LEU A 106 -1.11 -4.23 -2.75
N LYS A 107 -1.96 -5.07 -3.36
CA LYS A 107 -3.09 -4.63 -4.20
C LYS A 107 -4.00 -3.66 -3.44
N TYR A 108 -4.40 -3.97 -2.21
CA TYR A 108 -5.18 -3.06 -1.38
C TYR A 108 -4.44 -1.77 -1.04
N SER A 109 -3.14 -1.86 -0.81
CA SER A 109 -2.29 -0.69 -0.56
C SER A 109 -2.25 0.22 -1.79
N ILE A 110 -2.11 -0.33 -3.00
CA ILE A 110 -2.20 0.42 -4.27
C ILE A 110 -3.56 1.10 -4.41
N ILE A 111 -4.66 0.39 -4.12
CA ILE A 111 -6.01 0.95 -4.21
C ILE A 111 -6.17 2.14 -3.26
N LEU A 112 -5.59 2.08 -2.07
CA LEU A 112 -5.86 3.04 -1.00
C LEU A 112 -4.75 4.08 -0.76
N HIS A 113 -3.57 3.97 -1.40
CA HIS A 113 -2.39 4.77 -1.04
C HIS A 113 -2.61 6.28 -1.10
N ASP A 114 -3.44 6.73 -2.04
CA ASP A 114 -3.73 8.14 -2.29
C ASP A 114 -5.05 8.65 -1.67
N ILE A 115 -5.78 7.80 -0.93
CA ILE A 115 -7.09 8.19 -0.36
C ILE A 115 -7.00 9.40 0.59
N GLY A 116 -5.84 9.63 1.21
CA GLY A 116 -5.57 10.79 2.05
C GLY A 116 -5.53 12.12 1.31
N ARG A 117 -5.43 12.12 -0.03
CA ARG A 117 -5.57 13.34 -0.86
C ARG A 117 -6.99 13.88 -0.84
N SER A 118 -7.95 13.05 -0.45
CA SER A 118 -9.34 13.43 -0.27
C SER A 118 -9.56 14.30 0.98
N VAL A 119 -8.57 14.43 1.86
CA VAL A 119 -8.66 15.23 3.09
C VAL A 119 -8.31 16.70 2.79
N PRO A 120 -9.23 17.65 3.05
CA PRO A 120 -8.97 19.07 2.83
C PRO A 120 -7.72 19.55 3.59
N ASN A 121 -6.92 20.42 2.96
CA ASN A 121 -5.72 21.03 3.54
C ASN A 121 -4.68 20.02 4.04
N THR A 122 -4.66 18.79 3.49
CA THR A 122 -3.69 17.78 3.89
C THR A 122 -2.27 18.22 3.53
N LYS A 123 -1.38 18.31 4.54
CA LYS A 123 0.06 18.57 4.33
C LYS A 123 0.84 17.29 3.99
N ASN A 124 0.28 16.14 4.33
CA ASN A 124 0.89 14.83 4.14
C ASN A 124 -0.22 13.82 3.81
N HIS A 125 -0.48 13.61 2.52
CA HIS A 125 -1.55 12.71 2.09
C HIS A 125 -1.28 11.27 2.53
N ALA A 126 -0.03 10.81 2.54
CA ALA A 126 0.32 9.46 2.97
C ALA A 126 -0.06 9.18 4.44
N LEU A 127 0.18 10.16 5.34
CA LEU A 127 -0.25 10.06 6.74
C LEU A 127 -1.79 10.09 6.86
N SER A 128 -2.45 10.95 6.10
CA SER A 128 -3.92 10.98 6.04
C SER A 128 -4.50 9.68 5.49
N SER A 129 -3.87 9.06 4.48
CA SER A 129 -4.27 7.77 3.92
C SER A 129 -4.22 6.70 5.00
N ARG A 130 -3.12 6.61 5.74
CA ARG A 130 -3.02 5.70 6.89
C ARG A 130 -4.17 5.88 7.88
N LYS A 131 -4.40 7.12 8.34
CA LYS A 131 -5.45 7.42 9.33
C LYS A 131 -6.84 7.05 8.82
N LEU A 132 -7.12 7.30 7.54
CA LEU A 132 -8.39 6.92 6.92
C LEU A 132 -8.53 5.40 6.84
N ILE A 133 -7.50 4.69 6.40
CA ILE A 133 -7.50 3.23 6.28
C ILE A 133 -7.68 2.57 7.65
N GLU A 134 -6.98 3.02 8.69
CA GLU A 134 -7.12 2.49 10.05
C GLU A 134 -8.56 2.63 10.59
N LYS A 135 -9.21 3.74 10.24
CA LYS A 135 -10.60 4.06 10.61
C LYS A 135 -11.66 3.44 9.70
N MET A 136 -11.28 2.75 8.61
CA MET A 136 -12.26 2.07 7.77
C MET A 136 -13.00 1.00 8.57
N GLU A 137 -14.32 1.07 8.50
CA GLU A 137 -15.23 0.04 9.00
C GLU A 137 -15.19 -1.18 8.07
N GLY A 138 -15.54 -2.36 8.60
CA GLY A 138 -15.56 -3.63 7.89
C GLY A 138 -14.82 -4.75 8.61
N ASP A 139 -15.02 -5.98 8.15
CA ASP A 139 -14.54 -7.22 8.80
C ASP A 139 -13.10 -7.59 8.41
N ILE A 140 -12.34 -6.63 7.87
CA ILE A 140 -10.92 -6.82 7.57
C ILE A 140 -10.16 -7.02 8.88
N ASN A 141 -9.39 -8.12 8.94
CA ASN A 141 -8.53 -8.41 10.08
C ASN A 141 -7.70 -7.16 10.48
N PRO A 142 -7.75 -6.72 11.75
CA PRO A 142 -7.08 -5.49 12.19
C PRO A 142 -5.57 -5.44 11.89
N LYS A 143 -4.89 -6.60 11.92
CA LYS A 143 -3.46 -6.70 11.60
C LYS A 143 -3.21 -6.46 10.10
N LEU A 144 -4.08 -6.97 9.24
CA LEU A 144 -4.00 -6.73 7.79
C LEU A 144 -4.28 -5.27 7.47
N LYS A 145 -5.33 -4.70 8.07
CA LYS A 145 -5.67 -3.29 7.94
C LYS A 145 -4.51 -2.38 8.36
N LYS A 146 -3.82 -2.69 9.47
CA LYS A 146 -2.61 -1.98 9.89
C LYS A 146 -1.47 -2.09 8.88
N ASN A 147 -1.26 -3.26 8.27
CA ASN A 147 -0.24 -3.42 7.23
C ASN A 147 -0.57 -2.58 5.98
N ILE A 148 -1.81 -2.63 5.48
CA ILE A 148 -2.24 -1.83 4.33
C ILE A 148 -2.06 -0.33 4.62
N ALA A 149 -2.49 0.11 5.80
CA ALA A 149 -2.35 1.50 6.22
C ALA A 149 -0.89 1.94 6.35
N LEU A 150 -0.02 1.06 6.87
CA LEU A 150 1.41 1.31 6.96
C LEU A 150 2.06 1.42 5.58
N LEU A 151 1.76 0.52 4.65
CA LEU A 151 2.29 0.58 3.28
C LEU A 151 1.82 1.85 2.56
N ALA A 152 0.56 2.23 2.73
CA ALA A 152 0.02 3.49 2.25
C ALA A 152 0.71 4.72 2.88
N GLN A 153 1.27 4.64 4.08
CA GLN A 153 2.11 5.72 4.63
C GLN A 153 3.50 5.71 3.99
N LEU A 154 4.13 4.53 3.92
CA LEU A 154 5.53 4.37 3.55
C LEU A 154 5.86 4.69 2.09
N HIS A 155 4.85 4.84 1.22
CA HIS A 155 5.09 5.10 -0.20
C HIS A 155 5.75 6.46 -0.50
N THR A 156 5.81 7.37 0.49
CA THR A 156 6.43 8.71 0.34
C THR A 156 7.55 8.96 1.35
N PRO A 157 8.54 9.81 1.01
CA PRO A 157 9.57 10.25 1.96
C PRO A 157 9.00 10.90 3.22
N SER A 158 7.93 11.70 3.09
CA SER A 158 7.27 12.32 4.23
C SER A 158 6.69 11.28 5.18
N GLY A 159 6.06 10.22 4.66
CA GLY A 159 5.55 9.12 5.48
C GLY A 159 6.64 8.34 6.21
N ILE A 160 7.82 8.14 5.59
CA ILE A 160 9.00 7.55 6.22
C ILE A 160 9.51 8.42 7.38
N LYS A 161 9.59 9.74 7.16
CA LYS A 161 10.03 10.72 8.17
C LYS A 161 9.13 10.75 9.40
N GLU A 162 7.82 10.61 9.24
CA GLU A 162 6.85 10.52 10.34
C GLU A 162 7.09 9.31 11.26
N LEU A 163 7.76 8.26 10.77
CA LEU A 163 8.19 7.11 11.58
C LEU A 163 9.61 7.27 12.17
N GLY A 164 10.19 8.46 12.06
CA GLY A 164 11.57 8.73 12.50
C GLY A 164 12.64 8.13 11.58
N GLY A 165 12.27 7.76 10.34
CA GLY A 165 13.16 7.17 9.35
C GLY A 165 13.76 8.19 8.38
N LYS A 166 14.94 7.89 7.84
CA LYS A 166 15.53 8.58 6.67
C LYS A 166 15.25 7.84 5.36
N SER A 167 15.07 6.52 5.43
CA SER A 167 14.80 5.63 4.29
C SER A 167 14.07 4.38 4.80
N LEU A 168 13.56 3.55 3.87
CA LEU A 168 12.99 2.25 4.23
C LEU A 168 14.03 1.34 4.90
N ALA A 169 15.29 1.38 4.44
CA ALA A 169 16.38 0.62 5.05
C ALA A 169 16.65 1.06 6.49
N ASP A 170 16.71 2.37 6.76
CA ASP A 170 16.89 2.92 8.11
C ASP A 170 15.74 2.48 9.05
N LEU A 171 14.50 2.40 8.56
CA LEU A 171 13.37 1.88 9.34
C LEU A 171 13.47 0.38 9.63
N VAL A 172 14.07 -0.40 8.73
CA VAL A 172 14.36 -1.83 8.94
C VAL A 172 15.45 -2.00 9.99
N ASP A 173 16.53 -1.24 9.90
CA ASP A 173 17.66 -1.29 10.85
C ASP A 173 17.21 -0.91 12.26
N LYS A 174 16.33 0.09 12.37
CA LYS A 174 15.66 0.49 13.62
C LYS A 174 14.60 -0.50 14.11
N LYS A 175 14.31 -1.56 13.35
CA LYS A 175 13.25 -2.55 13.62
C LYS A 175 11.85 -1.92 13.76
N THR A 176 11.65 -0.75 13.17
CA THR A 176 10.33 -0.08 13.11
C THR A 176 9.42 -0.76 12.11
N ILE A 177 10.00 -1.28 11.03
CA ILE A 177 9.31 -2.10 10.03
C ILE A 177 10.13 -3.36 9.74
N THR A 178 9.47 -4.36 9.17
CA THR A 178 10.12 -5.61 8.71
C THR A 178 10.70 -5.43 7.31
N LYS A 179 11.71 -6.26 6.94
CA LYS A 179 12.21 -6.34 5.56
C LYS A 179 11.05 -6.52 4.56
N LYS A 180 10.10 -7.40 4.87
CA LYS A 180 8.91 -7.61 4.04
C LYS A 180 8.09 -6.33 3.82
N GLN A 181 7.82 -5.57 4.87
CA GLN A 181 7.10 -4.29 4.74
C GLN A 181 7.89 -3.27 3.90
N ALA A 182 9.20 -3.19 4.08
CA ALA A 182 10.05 -2.35 3.24
C ALA A 182 10.03 -2.76 1.76
N TYR A 183 10.04 -4.07 1.48
CA TYR A 183 9.93 -4.59 0.11
C TYR A 183 8.60 -4.22 -0.53
N LEU A 184 7.47 -4.52 0.13
CA LEU A 184 6.13 -4.18 -0.37
C LEU A 184 5.96 -2.67 -0.57
N ALA A 185 6.49 -1.84 0.34
CA ALA A 185 6.46 -0.39 0.21
C ALA A 185 7.29 0.08 -1.00
N SER A 186 8.44 -0.56 -1.26
CA SER A 186 9.27 -0.26 -2.42
C SER A 186 8.54 -0.58 -3.73
N ILE A 187 7.84 -1.71 -3.81
CA ILE A 187 7.03 -2.05 -4.99
C ILE A 187 5.96 -0.99 -5.23
N LEU A 188 5.25 -0.57 -4.17
CA LEU A 188 4.24 0.49 -4.28
C LEU A 188 4.86 1.81 -4.76
N THR A 189 5.97 2.26 -4.16
CA THR A 189 6.67 3.49 -4.56
C THR A 189 7.16 3.44 -6.01
N ILE A 190 7.72 2.30 -6.44
CA ILE A 190 8.16 2.13 -7.84
C ILE A 190 6.95 2.14 -8.78
N GLY A 191 5.87 1.45 -8.42
CA GLY A 191 4.64 1.40 -9.22
C GLY A 191 4.01 2.78 -9.40
N ASP A 192 3.91 3.55 -8.31
CA ASP A 192 3.46 4.94 -8.30
C ASP A 192 4.36 5.83 -9.18
N ALA A 193 5.68 5.78 -8.96
CA ALA A 193 6.65 6.55 -9.74
C ALA A 193 6.64 6.20 -11.24
N LEU A 194 6.50 4.91 -11.61
CA LEU A 194 6.42 4.47 -13.00
C LEU A 194 5.11 4.87 -13.69
N ASP A 195 4.03 5.11 -12.93
CA ASP A 195 2.82 5.69 -13.48
C ASP A 195 2.93 7.22 -13.62
N ALA A 196 3.54 7.89 -12.64
CA ALA A 196 3.85 9.31 -12.71
C ALA A 196 4.82 9.68 -13.86
N GLY A 197 5.78 8.79 -14.15
CA GLY A 197 6.86 9.03 -15.13
C GLY A 197 6.49 8.89 -16.61
N LYS A 198 5.36 8.27 -16.97
CA LYS A 198 4.90 8.23 -18.37
C LYS A 198 4.15 9.52 -18.72
N ALA A 199 4.93 10.58 -19.03
CA ALA A 199 4.52 11.86 -19.61
C ALA A 199 3.24 12.43 -19.00
N ARG A 200 3.34 13.06 -17.82
CA ARG A 200 2.25 13.71 -17.07
C ARG A 200 0.89 13.26 -17.52
N VAL A 201 0.54 12.11 -16.96
CA VAL A 201 -0.76 11.48 -16.91
C VAL A 201 -1.76 12.04 -17.93
N GLN A 202 -2.16 11.22 -18.90
CA GLN A 202 -3.03 11.61 -20.02
C GLN A 202 -4.13 12.60 -19.64
N LYS A 203 -4.65 12.51 -18.41
CA LYS A 203 -5.60 13.42 -17.80
C LYS A 203 -5.13 13.88 -16.39
N ASN A 204 -5.64 14.99 -15.86
CA ASN A 204 -5.51 15.35 -14.43
C ASN A 204 -6.54 14.60 -13.55
N THR A 205 -6.57 14.92 -12.26
CA THR A 205 -7.55 14.41 -11.27
C THR A 205 -9.02 14.66 -11.62
N GLN A 206 -9.29 15.58 -12.55
CA GLN A 206 -10.63 15.93 -13.05
C GLN A 206 -10.93 15.32 -14.43
N GLY A 207 -10.02 14.52 -15.00
CA GLY A 207 -10.20 13.91 -16.32
C GLY A 207 -9.85 14.83 -17.51
N GLU A 208 -9.29 16.04 -17.28
CA GLU A 208 -8.86 16.96 -18.33
C GLU A 208 -7.51 16.55 -18.93
N PHE A 209 -7.40 16.53 -20.25
CA PHE A 209 -6.17 16.10 -20.93
C PHE A 209 -4.94 16.96 -20.58
N ALA A 210 -3.78 16.30 -20.42
CA ALA A 210 -2.50 16.92 -20.04
C ALA A 210 -2.16 18.20 -20.82
N ARG A 211 -2.39 18.22 -22.15
CA ARG A 211 -2.15 19.42 -22.98
C ARG A 211 -3.00 20.62 -22.56
N LYS A 212 -4.29 20.39 -22.23
CA LYS A 212 -5.19 21.45 -21.75
C LYS A 212 -4.74 21.96 -20.37
N VAL A 213 -4.39 21.04 -19.47
CA VAL A 213 -3.92 21.33 -18.12
C VAL A 213 -2.61 22.13 -18.15
N ILE A 214 -1.62 21.71 -18.93
CA ILE A 214 -0.34 22.42 -19.12
C ILE A 214 -0.56 23.84 -19.64
N ASN A 215 -1.44 24.01 -20.63
CA ASN A 215 -1.75 25.33 -21.18
C ASN A 215 -2.44 26.22 -20.15
N LYS A 216 -3.35 25.66 -19.35
CA LYS A 216 -4.03 26.35 -18.26
C LYS A 216 -3.02 26.75 -17.16
N ILE A 217 -2.08 25.86 -16.78
CA ILE A 217 -1.02 26.15 -15.79
C ILE A 217 -0.18 27.35 -16.22
N LYS A 218 0.27 27.35 -17.48
CA LYS A 218 1.09 28.44 -18.05
C LYS A 218 0.35 29.78 -18.09
N LYS A 219 -0.98 29.78 -18.20
CA LYS A 219 -1.82 30.99 -18.21
C LYS A 219 -2.19 31.46 -16.81
N THR A 220 -2.42 30.53 -15.88
CA THR A 220 -2.93 30.83 -14.53
C THR A 220 -1.82 31.21 -13.56
N TYR A 221 -0.64 30.62 -13.68
CA TYR A 221 0.45 30.81 -12.71
C TYR A 221 1.58 31.67 -13.26
N SER A 222 2.27 32.38 -12.37
CA SER A 222 3.50 33.09 -12.72
C SER A 222 4.56 32.13 -13.26
N ARG A 223 5.50 32.63 -14.07
CA ARG A 223 6.51 31.79 -14.75
C ARG A 223 7.26 30.84 -13.81
N GLY A 224 7.61 31.30 -12.61
CA GLY A 224 8.30 30.48 -11.60
C GLY A 224 7.41 29.37 -11.02
N ILE A 225 6.15 29.69 -10.68
CA ILE A 225 5.20 28.71 -10.13
C ILE A 225 4.79 27.71 -11.22
N ALA A 226 4.52 28.19 -12.43
CA ALA A 226 4.23 27.34 -13.57
C ALA A 226 5.41 26.39 -13.82
N LYS A 227 6.66 26.87 -13.83
CA LYS A 227 7.83 26.01 -14.01
C LYS A 227 7.90 24.91 -12.95
N SER A 228 7.77 25.25 -11.66
CA SER A 228 7.79 24.27 -10.57
C SER A 228 6.64 23.25 -10.67
N LYS A 229 5.41 23.70 -10.95
CA LYS A 229 4.24 22.83 -11.22
C LYS A 229 4.39 21.99 -12.49
N LEU A 230 5.32 22.36 -13.35
CA LEU A 230 5.62 21.64 -14.57
C LEU A 230 6.81 20.67 -14.42
N GLU A 231 7.58 20.77 -13.35
CA GLU A 231 8.75 19.92 -13.06
C GLU A 231 8.42 18.80 -12.06
N HIS A 232 7.30 18.92 -11.33
CA HIS A 232 6.71 17.92 -10.44
C HIS A 232 5.39 17.38 -11.03
#